data_AF-A0A8K9XDL4-F1
#
_entry.id   AF-A0A8K9XDL4-F1
#
_cell.length_a   1.000
_cell.length_b   1.000
_cell.length_c   1.000
_cell.angle_alpha   90.00
_cell.angle_beta   90.00
_cell.angle_gamma   90.00
#
_symmetry.space_group_name_H-M   'P 1'
#
loop_
_entity.id
_entity.type
_entity.pdbx_description
1 polymer ?
#
loop_
_entity_poly.entity_id
_entity_poly.type
_entity_poly.pdbx_seq_one_letter_code
_entity_poly.pdbx_strand_id
1 'polypeptide(L)'
;MEASFGPTFSAVVPGAKTEASGTYKQHRRTPSSSSTLTYSPRDDEDGMLPISTPRRSDSAISVRSLLSESNMSLRSTFSLHEDDDDTEPLVFAEQPSVKLCCQLCCSVFKDPVITTCGHTFCRRCALTSDKCPVDTAKLTVVVNNIAVAEQIGELFIHCKYGWTPKMGGPGNFEVDPMGCPFTIKLTTRKEHEVSCDYRPVRCPNNPSCPPLLTMNLEGHLKECEHIKCPHSKYGCAFIGNQDTYSTHLDLCKFEGLKEFLQQTDDRFHEMQVTLSQKDQDIAFLRSMLGKLSEKLDQLEKNLELKFDVLDENQSKLSEDLMEFRRDASMLNVTYDPQQIFKCKGTFVGHQGPVWCLCVYSTGDLLFSGSSDKTIKVWDTCTTYKCQKTLEGHDGIVLALCIQGNRLYSGSADCTIIVWDVQTLQKVNTIRAHDNPVCTLVSSHSMLFSGSLKAIKVWDIVGTELKLKKELTGLNHWVRALVASQNHLYSGSYQTIKIWDIRSLDCVHVLQTSGGSVYSIAVTNHHIVCGTYENLIHVWDIESKEQVRTLTGHVGTVYALAVISTPDQTKVFSASYDRSLRVWSMDNMICTQTLLRHQGSVTALAVSRGRLFSGAVDSTVKVPSTVYQLTNPLQSIS
;
A
#
# COMPACT_ATOMS: atom_id res chain seq x y z
N MET A 1 25.42 -18.05 -70.87
CA MET A 1 24.66 -19.25 -70.44
C MET A 1 23.41 -18.75 -69.73
N GLU A 2 22.37 -19.59 -69.70
CA GLU A 2 20.99 -19.29 -69.26
C GLU A 2 20.92 -18.54 -67.90
N ALA A 3 20.07 -17.54 -67.68
CA ALA A 3 18.59 -17.56 -67.68
C ALA A 3 18.02 -18.50 -66.59
N SER A 4 17.12 -18.05 -65.71
CA SER A 4 15.74 -17.72 -66.10
C SER A 4 14.98 -16.80 -65.10
N PHE A 5 14.25 -15.84 -65.68
CA PHE A 5 12.88 -15.37 -65.37
C PHE A 5 12.36 -15.19 -63.91
N GLY A 6 11.88 -13.96 -63.63
CA GLY A 6 10.70 -13.69 -62.77
C GLY A 6 9.40 -13.72 -63.62
N PRO A 7 8.38 -12.86 -63.43
CA PRO A 7 8.24 -11.67 -62.55
C PRO A 7 7.26 -11.98 -61.36
N THR A 8 6.28 -11.20 -60.83
CA THR A 8 5.59 -9.94 -61.21
C THR A 8 4.90 -9.28 -60.00
N PHE A 9 4.45 -8.03 -60.16
CA PHE A 9 3.60 -7.23 -59.24
C PHE A 9 2.19 -7.03 -59.84
N SER A 10 1.19 -6.65 -59.02
CA SER A 10 0.52 -5.31 -59.05
C SER A 10 -0.90 -5.32 -58.44
N ALA A 11 -1.59 -4.17 -58.37
CA ALA A 11 -2.82 -3.94 -57.59
C ALA A 11 -3.76 -2.85 -58.17
N VAL A 12 -4.88 -2.57 -57.47
CA VAL A 12 -5.76 -1.36 -57.52
C VAL A 12 -6.94 -1.32 -58.56
N VAL A 13 -8.20 -1.52 -58.06
CA VAL A 13 -9.42 -0.62 -58.06
C VAL A 13 -9.84 0.15 -59.36
N PRO A 14 -11.13 0.53 -59.69
CA PRO A 14 -12.47 0.45 -59.04
C PRO A 14 -13.68 -0.05 -59.92
N GLY A 15 -14.92 -0.13 -59.36
CA GLY A 15 -16.08 0.59 -59.97
C GLY A 15 -17.44 -0.10 -60.35
N ALA A 16 -18.51 0.24 -59.61
CA ALA A 16 -19.89 0.60 -60.06
C ALA A 16 -20.98 -0.38 -60.66
N LYS A 17 -22.06 -0.58 -59.86
CA LYS A 17 -23.53 -0.39 -60.12
C LYS A 17 -24.43 -1.35 -60.99
N THR A 18 -25.56 -1.76 -60.36
CA THR A 18 -26.96 -1.97 -60.88
C THR A 18 -27.24 -3.07 -61.95
N GLU A 19 -28.42 -3.71 -62.10
CA GLU A 19 -29.80 -3.55 -61.57
C GLU A 19 -30.40 -4.84 -60.91
N ALA A 20 -31.73 -5.07 -60.96
CA ALA A 20 -32.56 -5.24 -59.77
C ALA A 20 -33.84 -6.10 -59.94
N SER A 21 -34.36 -6.64 -58.82
CA SER A 21 -35.76 -7.09 -58.58
C SER A 21 -35.85 -7.82 -57.22
N GLY A 22 -36.00 -7.11 -56.09
CA GLY A 22 -37.26 -7.14 -55.32
C GLY A 22 -37.17 -8.12 -54.11
N THR A 23 -38.04 -8.14 -53.09
CA THR A 23 -39.12 -7.26 -52.58
C THR A 23 -39.15 -7.40 -51.03
N TYR A 24 -40.02 -6.85 -50.15
CA TYR A 24 -41.26 -6.07 -50.31
C TYR A 24 -41.48 -5.03 -49.18
N LYS A 25 -41.86 -5.45 -47.96
CA LYS A 25 -42.38 -4.61 -46.84
C LYS A 25 -42.07 -5.27 -45.46
N GLN A 26 -42.08 -4.60 -44.29
CA GLN A 26 -42.65 -3.29 -43.94
C GLN A 26 -41.85 -2.51 -42.83
N HIS A 27 -42.22 -1.25 -42.59
CA HIS A 27 -41.58 -0.19 -41.78
C HIS A 27 -41.32 -0.51 -40.27
N ARG A 28 -40.37 0.08 -39.51
CA ARG A 28 -39.55 1.34 -39.55
C ARG A 28 -40.18 2.62 -38.98
N ARG A 29 -39.78 3.08 -37.77
CA ARG A 29 -39.54 4.51 -37.37
C ARG A 29 -38.97 4.67 -35.95
N THR A 30 -38.43 5.87 -35.67
CA THR A 30 -37.80 6.38 -34.42
C THR A 30 -38.16 7.89 -34.29
N PRO A 31 -37.60 8.70 -33.36
CA PRO A 31 -37.63 8.66 -31.88
C PRO A 31 -38.05 10.02 -31.23
N SER A 32 -38.37 10.10 -29.91
CA SER A 32 -38.33 11.40 -29.17
C SER A 32 -38.43 11.35 -27.62
N SER A 33 -37.73 12.31 -26.98
CA SER A 33 -38.11 13.13 -25.79
C SER A 33 -38.41 12.54 -24.38
N SER A 34 -37.49 12.85 -23.45
CA SER A 34 -37.67 13.62 -22.19
C SER A 34 -38.68 13.21 -21.10
N SER A 35 -38.16 13.12 -19.86
CA SER A 35 -38.81 13.59 -18.61
C SER A 35 -37.73 13.87 -17.55
N THR A 36 -37.99 14.77 -16.59
CA THR A 36 -37.05 15.18 -15.53
C THR A 36 -37.75 15.23 -14.16
N LEU A 37 -37.00 15.01 -13.07
CA LEU A 37 -37.37 15.32 -11.66
C LEU A 37 -38.60 14.60 -11.07
N THR A 38 -38.45 14.06 -9.86
CA THR A 38 -38.93 14.77 -8.65
C THR A 38 -38.41 14.15 -7.36
N TYR A 39 -38.32 15.00 -6.34
CA TYR A 39 -38.05 14.72 -4.93
C TYR A 39 -39.33 15.00 -4.15
N SER A 40 -39.65 14.26 -3.09
CA SER A 40 -40.57 14.71 -2.03
C SER A 40 -40.43 13.91 -0.72
N PRO A 41 -40.64 14.53 0.46
CA PRO A 41 -40.47 13.91 1.79
C PRO A 41 -41.79 13.71 2.56
N ARG A 42 -41.68 13.16 3.79
CA ARG A 42 -42.41 13.55 5.02
C ARG A 42 -41.71 12.90 6.24
N ASP A 43 -41.33 13.65 7.28
CA ASP A 43 -42.13 14.29 8.37
C ASP A 43 -42.64 13.18 9.34
N ASP A 44 -42.09 13.00 10.56
CA ASP A 44 -42.25 13.79 11.82
C ASP A 44 -43.60 13.49 12.55
N GLU A 45 -43.74 13.46 13.88
CA GLU A 45 -42.80 13.56 15.05
C GLU A 45 -42.68 12.16 15.74
N ASP A 46 -42.52 11.86 17.05
CA ASP A 46 -42.45 12.54 18.38
C ASP A 46 -41.75 11.58 19.41
N GLY A 47 -41.36 12.08 20.60
CA GLY A 47 -41.24 11.31 21.85
C GLY A 47 -39.82 11.07 22.39
N MET A 48 -39.44 11.68 23.52
CA MET A 48 -38.07 11.67 24.06
C MET A 48 -37.94 11.27 25.56
N LEU A 49 -36.82 10.58 25.90
CA LEU A 49 -36.14 10.56 27.23
C LEU A 49 -36.87 9.89 28.43
N PRO A 50 -36.23 9.68 29.61
CA PRO A 50 -34.84 10.01 30.04
C PRO A 50 -34.00 8.85 30.63
N ILE A 51 -32.75 9.18 31.01
CA ILE A 51 -31.70 8.35 31.62
C ILE A 51 -31.89 8.19 33.15
N SER A 52 -31.60 7.00 33.73
CA SER A 52 -31.07 6.89 35.10
C SER A 52 -30.46 5.50 35.42
N THR A 53 -29.61 5.45 36.45
CA THR A 53 -29.05 4.25 37.12
C THR A 53 -28.80 4.62 38.60
N PRO A 54 -28.30 3.74 39.51
CA PRO A 54 -28.34 2.27 39.61
C PRO A 54 -28.83 1.75 41.00
N ARG A 55 -29.12 0.44 41.16
CA ARG A 55 -28.66 -0.48 42.24
C ARG A 55 -29.56 -1.73 42.48
N ARG A 56 -28.89 -2.83 42.89
CA ARG A 56 -29.18 -3.79 44.00
C ARG A 56 -30.52 -3.62 44.78
N SER A 57 -31.16 -4.65 45.33
CA SER A 57 -30.83 -6.10 45.51
C SER A 57 -32.00 -6.82 46.18
N ASP A 58 -32.20 -8.15 46.16
CA ASP A 58 -31.74 -9.29 45.33
C ASP A 58 -32.66 -10.51 45.69
N SER A 59 -32.69 -11.60 44.92
CA SER A 59 -33.37 -12.87 45.30
C SER A 59 -32.78 -14.06 44.56
N ALA A 60 -32.29 -15.09 45.28
CA ALA A 60 -31.54 -16.20 44.69
C ALA A 60 -32.14 -17.58 45.00
N ILE A 61 -32.16 -18.45 44.00
CA ILE A 61 -32.07 -19.91 44.18
C ILE A 61 -30.88 -20.40 43.34
N SER A 62 -30.06 -21.25 43.95
CA SER A 62 -28.81 -21.80 43.37
C SER A 62 -29.11 -22.93 42.36
N VAL A 63 -28.20 -23.45 41.52
CA VAL A 63 -26.83 -23.91 41.82
C VAL A 63 -25.89 -23.74 40.60
N ARG A 64 -24.69 -23.16 40.85
CA ARG A 64 -23.32 -23.43 40.34
C ARG A 64 -23.12 -24.29 39.06
N SER A 65 -22.07 -24.13 38.24
CA SER A 65 -20.97 -23.14 38.03
C SER A 65 -20.14 -23.71 36.85
N LEU A 66 -19.55 -22.98 35.89
CA LEU A 66 -18.50 -21.97 36.03
C LEU A 66 -18.48 -20.98 34.84
N LEU A 67 -17.75 -19.88 35.04
CA LEU A 67 -17.43 -18.81 34.07
C LEU A 67 -16.30 -19.27 33.10
N SER A 68 -15.92 -18.57 32.03
CA SER A 68 -16.20 -17.16 31.66
C SER A 68 -16.30 -16.94 30.14
N GLU A 69 -16.79 -15.76 29.77
CA GLU A 69 -16.85 -15.24 28.40
C GLU A 69 -15.47 -15.20 27.71
N SER A 70 -15.44 -15.42 26.40
CA SER A 70 -14.27 -15.13 25.57
C SER A 70 -14.51 -13.88 24.73
N ASN A 71 -13.88 -12.77 25.13
CA ASN A 71 -13.77 -11.58 24.29
C ASN A 71 -13.13 -11.95 22.95
N MET A 72 -13.71 -11.48 21.83
CA MET A 72 -13.11 -11.64 20.50
C MET A 72 -11.87 -10.74 20.35
N SER A 73 -10.74 -11.24 20.81
CA SER A 73 -9.41 -10.72 20.46
C SER A 73 -8.86 -11.49 19.26
N LEU A 74 -8.14 -10.78 18.38
CA LEU A 74 -7.52 -11.35 17.18
C LEU A 74 -6.39 -12.29 17.58
N ARG A 75 -6.67 -13.60 17.65
CA ARG A 75 -5.63 -14.64 17.83
C ARG A 75 -4.95 -14.96 16.49
N SER A 76 -3.62 -15.06 16.55
CA SER A 76 -2.74 -15.38 15.42
C SER A 76 -3.19 -16.66 14.69
N THR A 77 -3.30 -16.59 13.37
CA THR A 77 -3.67 -17.71 12.49
C THR A 77 -2.45 -18.60 12.18
N PHE A 78 -1.83 -19.15 13.22
CA PHE A 78 -0.73 -20.12 13.12
C PHE A 78 -0.89 -21.26 14.14
N SER A 79 -2.02 -21.97 14.10
CA SER A 79 -2.04 -23.38 14.49
C SER A 79 -1.53 -24.20 13.30
N LEU A 80 -0.22 -24.46 13.28
CA LEU A 80 0.28 -25.62 12.55
C LEU A 80 -0.36 -26.88 13.17
N HIS A 81 -0.58 -27.91 12.35
CA HIS A 81 -1.08 -29.19 12.86
C HIS A 81 -0.03 -29.80 13.79
N GLU A 82 -0.40 -30.06 15.05
CA GLU A 82 0.33 -30.97 15.93
C GLU A 82 0.01 -32.40 15.49
N ASP A 83 0.65 -32.85 14.40
CA ASP A 83 0.62 -34.25 14.00
C ASP A 83 1.43 -35.09 15.00
N ASP A 84 0.83 -36.15 15.55
CA ASP A 84 1.34 -37.02 16.64
C ASP A 84 2.67 -37.79 16.35
N ASP A 85 3.25 -37.55 15.17
CA ASP A 85 4.41 -38.23 14.58
C ASP A 85 5.74 -37.98 15.34
N ASP A 86 5.77 -36.98 16.24
CA ASP A 86 6.97 -36.48 16.93
C ASP A 86 7.49 -37.41 18.07
N THR A 87 6.85 -38.56 18.28
CA THR A 87 7.14 -39.50 19.39
C THR A 87 7.86 -40.80 18.98
N GLU A 88 7.93 -41.16 17.69
CA GLU A 88 8.65 -42.36 17.26
C GLU A 88 10.18 -42.21 17.44
N PRO A 89 10.89 -43.22 17.98
CA PRO A 89 12.34 -43.16 18.22
C PRO A 89 13.16 -43.35 16.94
N LEU A 90 14.28 -42.65 16.83
CA LEU A 90 15.23 -42.77 15.70
C LEU A 90 16.38 -43.71 16.07
N VAL A 91 16.46 -44.86 15.40
CA VAL A 91 17.57 -45.80 15.51
C VAL A 91 18.56 -45.52 14.37
N PHE A 92 19.62 -44.76 14.67
CA PHE A 92 20.66 -44.41 13.71
C PHE A 92 21.57 -45.61 13.39
N ALA A 93 21.95 -45.75 12.10
CA ALA A 93 22.84 -46.81 11.64
C ALA A 93 24.31 -46.56 11.99
N GLU A 94 24.70 -45.27 12.07
CA GLU A 94 25.99 -44.80 12.58
C GLU A 94 25.76 -43.73 13.64
N GLN A 95 26.62 -43.62 14.64
CA GLN A 95 26.42 -42.66 15.73
C GLN A 95 26.56 -41.21 15.22
N PRO A 96 25.53 -40.35 15.35
CA PRO A 96 25.58 -38.98 14.85
C PRO A 96 26.70 -38.15 15.47
N SER A 97 27.31 -37.27 14.67
CA SER A 97 28.36 -36.38 15.15
C SER A 97 27.84 -35.46 16.26
N VAL A 98 28.62 -35.27 17.33
CA VAL A 98 28.30 -34.37 18.46
C VAL A 98 28.01 -32.93 17.99
N LYS A 99 28.52 -32.52 16.83
CA LYS A 99 28.23 -31.22 16.20
C LYS A 99 26.77 -31.06 15.72
N LEU A 100 26.06 -32.17 15.52
CA LEU A 100 24.63 -32.20 15.14
C LEU A 100 23.71 -32.40 16.36
N CYS A 101 24.24 -32.34 17.58
CA CYS A 101 23.49 -32.47 18.82
C CYS A 101 23.26 -31.11 19.51
N CYS A 102 22.04 -30.90 20.00
CA CYS A 102 21.69 -29.72 20.77
C CYS A 102 22.22 -29.79 22.21
N GLN A 103 22.97 -28.76 22.62
CA GLN A 103 23.54 -28.67 23.96
C GLN A 103 22.50 -28.50 25.09
N LEU A 104 21.22 -28.25 24.78
CA LEU A 104 20.14 -28.12 25.77
C LEU A 104 19.38 -29.43 26.04
N CYS A 105 19.35 -30.36 25.09
CA CYS A 105 18.67 -31.66 25.26
C CYS A 105 19.57 -32.88 24.95
N CYS A 106 20.87 -32.65 24.75
CA CYS A 106 21.91 -33.64 24.48
C CYS A 106 21.59 -34.64 23.35
N SER A 107 20.68 -34.27 22.44
CA SER A 107 20.12 -35.11 21.38
C SER A 107 20.32 -34.44 20.02
N VAL A 108 20.27 -35.21 18.91
CA VAL A 108 20.30 -34.67 17.55
C VAL A 108 19.24 -33.57 17.38
N PHE A 109 19.57 -32.46 16.70
CA PHE A 109 18.65 -31.32 16.63
C PHE A 109 17.29 -31.70 15.98
N LYS A 110 16.19 -31.54 16.72
CA LYS A 110 14.84 -31.45 16.17
C LYS A 110 14.54 -29.97 15.86
N ASP A 111 14.28 -29.67 14.58
CA ASP A 111 13.99 -28.31 14.09
C ASP A 111 15.05 -27.27 14.54
N PRO A 112 16.27 -27.32 13.98
CA PRO A 112 17.38 -26.45 14.39
C PRO A 112 17.13 -24.99 13.99
N VAL A 113 17.29 -24.09 14.96
CA VAL A 113 17.15 -22.64 14.79
C VAL A 113 18.37 -21.89 15.30
N ILE A 114 18.73 -20.80 14.62
CA ILE A 114 19.73 -19.84 15.06
C ILE A 114 19.04 -18.84 16.00
N THR A 115 19.67 -18.59 17.14
CA THR A 115 19.17 -17.65 18.16
C THR A 115 19.95 -16.33 18.16
N THR A 116 19.48 -15.33 18.92
CA THR A 116 20.07 -13.98 18.97
C THR A 116 21.54 -13.89 19.35
N CYS A 117 22.12 -14.93 19.97
CA CYS A 117 23.56 -15.02 20.24
C CYS A 117 24.36 -15.79 19.17
N GLY A 118 23.76 -16.10 18.02
CA GLY A 118 24.38 -16.84 16.92
C GLY A 118 24.44 -18.36 17.11
N HIS A 119 24.22 -18.86 18.33
CA HIS A 119 24.21 -20.29 18.63
C HIS A 119 22.93 -21.00 18.14
N THR A 120 23.08 -22.27 17.76
CA THR A 120 22.00 -23.12 17.22
C THR A 120 21.44 -24.08 18.27
N PHE A 121 20.12 -24.16 18.36
CA PHE A 121 19.37 -25.02 19.28
C PHE A 121 18.14 -25.62 18.60
N CYS A 122 17.54 -26.68 19.16
CA CYS A 122 16.20 -27.12 18.74
C CYS A 122 15.19 -26.00 19.03
N ARG A 123 14.22 -25.71 18.14
CA ARG A 123 13.23 -24.63 18.36
C ARG A 123 12.55 -24.76 19.72
N ARG A 124 12.11 -25.97 20.08
CA ARG A 124 11.45 -26.24 21.38
C ARG A 124 12.36 -25.87 22.55
N CYS A 125 13.64 -26.27 22.51
CA CYS A 125 14.61 -25.94 23.56
C CYS A 125 14.94 -24.44 23.64
N ALA A 126 15.02 -23.74 22.50
CA ALA A 126 15.23 -22.30 22.44
C ALA A 126 14.04 -21.48 22.97
N LEU A 127 12.83 -22.05 22.96
CA LEU A 127 11.61 -21.44 23.51
C LEU A 127 11.37 -21.81 24.99
N THR A 128 11.92 -22.92 25.49
CA THR A 128 11.77 -23.35 26.89
C THR A 128 12.94 -22.97 27.80
N SER A 129 14.07 -22.51 27.28
CA SER A 129 15.23 -22.07 28.07
C SER A 129 15.39 -20.55 27.99
N ASP A 130 15.37 -19.86 29.13
CA ASP A 130 15.59 -18.41 29.20
C ASP A 130 17.00 -17.98 28.75
N LYS A 131 18.00 -18.88 28.84
CA LYS A 131 19.41 -18.54 28.63
C LYS A 131 20.16 -19.54 27.74
N CYS A 132 21.14 -19.02 27.02
CA CYS A 132 22.12 -19.78 26.26
C CYS A 132 23.10 -20.50 27.21
N PRO A 133 23.41 -21.80 27.01
CA PRO A 133 24.40 -22.51 27.82
C PRO A 133 25.85 -22.13 27.50
N VAL A 134 26.11 -21.41 26.39
CA VAL A 134 27.46 -21.03 25.95
C VAL A 134 27.88 -19.65 26.47
N ASP A 135 26.99 -18.67 26.39
CA ASP A 135 27.28 -17.24 26.64
C ASP A 135 26.33 -16.58 27.66
N THR A 136 25.35 -17.32 28.18
CA THR A 136 24.29 -16.86 29.11
C THR A 136 23.33 -15.78 28.59
N ALA A 137 23.43 -15.37 27.32
CA ALA A 137 22.50 -14.42 26.71
C ALA A 137 21.08 -14.97 26.64
N LYS A 138 20.08 -14.07 26.57
CA LYS A 138 18.68 -14.46 26.43
C LYS A 138 18.44 -15.12 25.08
N LEU A 139 17.87 -16.32 25.09
CA LEU A 139 17.48 -17.01 23.85
C LEU A 139 16.21 -16.37 23.28
N THR A 140 16.32 -15.91 22.04
CA THR A 140 15.17 -15.66 21.17
C THR A 140 15.49 -16.19 19.77
N VAL A 141 14.48 -16.73 19.09
CA VAL A 141 14.63 -17.40 17.78
C VAL A 141 14.71 -16.35 16.68
N VAL A 142 15.73 -16.44 15.81
CA VAL A 142 15.96 -15.48 14.72
C VAL A 142 15.58 -16.07 13.36
N VAL A 143 16.16 -17.23 13.01
CA VAL A 143 15.91 -17.94 11.73
C VAL A 143 16.10 -19.45 11.88
N ASN A 144 15.57 -20.23 10.94
CA ASN A 144 15.82 -21.67 10.85
C ASN A 144 17.26 -21.93 10.36
N ASN A 145 17.97 -22.88 10.96
CA ASN A 145 19.30 -23.29 10.49
C ASN A 145 19.18 -24.41 9.45
N ILE A 146 18.84 -24.01 8.22
CA ILE A 146 18.58 -24.93 7.10
C ILE A 146 19.78 -25.86 6.83
N ALA A 147 21.01 -25.35 6.88
CA ALA A 147 22.21 -26.15 6.64
C ALA A 147 22.42 -27.28 7.69
N VAL A 148 22.05 -27.05 8.95
CA VAL A 148 22.08 -28.10 9.99
C VAL A 148 20.92 -29.08 9.82
N ALA A 149 19.74 -28.61 9.37
CA ALA A 149 18.61 -29.49 9.05
C ALA A 149 18.93 -30.44 7.88
N GLU A 150 19.58 -29.94 6.81
CA GLU A 150 20.04 -30.73 5.67
C GLU A 150 21.08 -31.79 6.10
N GLN A 151 22.08 -31.41 6.91
CA GLN A 151 23.08 -32.34 7.45
C GLN A 151 22.48 -33.45 8.33
N ILE A 152 21.38 -33.18 9.02
CA ILE A 152 20.64 -34.18 9.82
C ILE A 152 19.75 -35.06 8.92
N GLY A 153 19.18 -34.48 7.86
CA GLY A 153 18.40 -35.21 6.86
C GLY A 153 19.20 -36.27 6.09
N GLU A 154 20.50 -36.04 5.93
CA GLU A 154 21.46 -36.98 5.31
C GLU A 154 21.91 -38.13 6.22
N LEU A 155 21.57 -38.12 7.52
CA LEU A 155 21.89 -39.21 8.44
C LEU A 155 21.13 -40.50 8.10
N PHE A 156 21.81 -41.64 8.19
CA PHE A 156 21.21 -42.95 7.99
C PHE A 156 20.59 -43.50 9.28
N ILE A 157 19.34 -43.96 9.17
CA ILE A 157 18.58 -44.65 10.20
C ILE A 157 18.15 -46.03 9.70
N HIS A 158 17.85 -46.95 10.62
CA HIS A 158 17.13 -48.18 10.29
C HIS A 158 15.65 -47.87 10.06
N CYS A 159 15.03 -48.49 9.06
CA CYS A 159 13.58 -48.46 8.88
C CYS A 159 12.85 -48.92 10.16
N LYS A 160 11.70 -48.32 10.51
CA LYS A 160 10.95 -48.72 11.72
C LYS A 160 10.38 -50.15 11.71
N TYR A 161 10.40 -50.81 10.56
CA TYR A 161 10.08 -52.23 10.43
C TYR A 161 11.33 -53.13 10.49
N GLY A 162 12.50 -52.58 10.81
CA GLY A 162 13.81 -53.24 10.85
C GLY A 162 14.50 -53.25 12.22
N TRP A 163 13.80 -52.89 13.29
CA TRP A 163 14.32 -52.94 14.66
C TRP A 163 13.21 -53.24 15.67
N THR A 164 13.59 -53.76 16.84
CA THR A 164 12.67 -54.02 17.97
C THR A 164 13.20 -53.41 19.29
N PRO A 165 12.32 -53.07 20.25
CA PRO A 165 12.74 -52.60 21.58
C PRO A 165 13.38 -53.73 22.39
N LYS A 166 14.55 -53.47 22.99
CA LYS A 166 15.25 -54.45 23.83
C LYS A 166 14.59 -54.54 25.22
N MET A 167 14.36 -55.75 25.72
CA MET A 167 13.94 -55.93 27.12
C MET A 167 15.05 -55.47 28.07
N GLY A 168 14.86 -54.32 28.73
CA GLY A 168 15.81 -53.79 29.71
C GLY A 168 15.64 -52.32 30.09
N GLY A 169 15.00 -51.49 29.25
CA GLY A 169 14.69 -50.10 29.58
C GLY A 169 14.38 -49.22 28.36
N PRO A 170 13.79 -48.04 28.55
CA PRO A 170 13.47 -47.12 27.45
C PRO A 170 14.74 -46.61 26.76
N GLY A 171 14.76 -46.66 25.42
CA GLY A 171 15.85 -46.12 24.59
C GLY A 171 16.83 -47.14 24.02
N ASN A 172 16.78 -48.42 24.45
CA ASN A 172 17.59 -49.49 23.86
C ASN A 172 16.79 -50.24 22.78
N PHE A 173 17.34 -50.29 21.57
CA PHE A 173 16.76 -50.96 20.40
C PHE A 173 17.78 -51.88 19.75
N GLU A 174 17.33 -52.98 19.16
CA GLU A 174 18.18 -53.92 18.41
C GLU A 174 17.62 -54.10 16.99
N VAL A 175 18.51 -54.18 16.00
CA VAL A 175 18.13 -54.43 14.61
C VAL A 175 17.52 -55.82 14.49
N ASP A 176 16.34 -55.92 13.89
CA ASP A 176 15.58 -57.16 13.77
C ASP A 176 16.04 -57.96 12.53
N PRO A 177 16.63 -59.16 12.67
CA PRO A 177 17.05 -59.97 11.54
C PRO A 177 15.90 -60.45 10.64
N MET A 178 14.65 -60.41 11.12
CA MET A 178 13.44 -60.74 10.37
C MET A 178 12.70 -59.50 9.84
N GLY A 179 13.18 -58.30 10.19
CA GLY A 179 12.62 -57.03 9.75
C GLY A 179 13.25 -56.49 8.46
N CYS A 180 12.90 -55.24 8.13
CA CYS A 180 13.44 -54.51 6.99
C CYS A 180 14.97 -54.34 7.12
N PRO A 181 15.79 -54.88 6.19
CA PRO A 181 17.25 -54.82 6.28
C PRO A 181 17.84 -53.46 5.86
N PHE A 182 17.02 -52.54 5.35
CA PHE A 182 17.50 -51.29 4.76
C PHE A 182 17.79 -50.21 5.81
N THR A 183 19.00 -49.65 5.72
CA THR A 183 19.33 -48.34 6.27
C THR A 183 18.98 -47.26 5.24
N ILE A 184 18.29 -46.21 5.69
CA ILE A 184 17.68 -45.18 4.84
C ILE A 184 18.03 -43.79 5.36
N LYS A 185 18.12 -42.80 4.46
CA LYS A 185 18.31 -41.41 4.87
C LYS A 185 17.07 -40.89 5.57
N LEU A 186 17.26 -40.07 6.61
CA LEU A 186 16.17 -39.47 7.38
C LEU A 186 15.23 -38.62 6.52
N THR A 187 15.72 -37.98 5.45
CA THR A 187 14.91 -37.30 4.41
C THR A 187 13.92 -38.26 3.72
N THR A 188 14.41 -39.39 3.23
CA THR A 188 13.62 -40.40 2.49
C THR A 188 12.76 -41.30 3.39
N ARG A 189 12.80 -41.09 4.71
CA ARG A 189 12.15 -41.97 5.71
C ARG A 189 10.70 -42.28 5.38
N LYS A 190 9.88 -41.25 5.14
CA LYS A 190 8.43 -41.41 4.94
C LYS A 190 8.10 -42.13 3.63
N GLU A 191 8.88 -41.91 2.57
CA GLU A 191 8.69 -42.56 1.27
C GLU A 191 8.96 -44.07 1.36
N HIS A 192 10.08 -44.45 1.98
CA HIS A 192 10.43 -45.85 2.20
C HIS A 192 9.47 -46.53 3.19
N GLU A 193 9.13 -45.92 4.32
CA GLU A 193 8.20 -46.52 5.29
C GLU A 193 6.80 -46.76 4.71
N VAL A 194 6.34 -45.94 3.75
CA VAL A 194 5.07 -46.18 3.05
C VAL A 194 5.17 -47.39 2.11
N SER A 195 6.28 -47.56 1.39
CA SER A 195 6.48 -48.60 0.37
C SER A 195 7.21 -49.87 0.85
N CYS A 196 7.53 -49.96 2.14
CA CYS A 196 8.35 -51.05 2.69
C CYS A 196 7.68 -52.44 2.54
N ASP A 197 8.43 -53.41 2.03
CA ASP A 197 7.98 -54.81 1.88
C ASP A 197 7.61 -55.48 3.21
N TYR A 198 8.28 -55.06 4.28
CA TYR A 198 8.12 -55.54 5.67
C TYR A 198 7.09 -54.73 6.46
N ARG A 199 6.41 -53.76 5.84
CA ARG A 199 5.31 -53.02 6.47
C ARG A 199 4.14 -53.96 6.75
N PRO A 200 3.58 -53.98 7.97
CA PRO A 200 2.35 -54.70 8.24
C PRO A 200 1.16 -54.09 7.47
N VAL A 201 0.45 -54.94 6.74
CA VAL A 201 -0.76 -54.61 5.97
C VAL A 201 -1.90 -55.56 6.35
N ARG A 202 -3.15 -55.12 6.13
CA ARG A 202 -4.34 -55.97 6.27
C ARG A 202 -4.89 -56.33 4.90
N CYS A 203 -5.53 -57.48 4.80
CA CYS A 203 -6.26 -57.85 3.58
C CYS A 203 -7.40 -56.85 3.32
N PRO A 204 -7.51 -56.27 2.10
CA PRO A 204 -8.58 -55.33 1.77
C PRO A 204 -9.97 -56.01 1.71
N ASN A 205 -10.01 -57.32 1.46
CA ASN A 205 -11.27 -58.08 1.38
C ASN A 205 -11.91 -58.25 2.78
N ASN A 206 -11.10 -58.60 3.78
CA ASN A 206 -11.55 -58.75 5.18
C ASN A 206 -10.46 -58.32 6.20
N PRO A 207 -10.73 -57.31 7.04
CA PRO A 207 -9.83 -56.90 8.13
C PRO A 207 -9.56 -57.95 9.22
N SER A 208 -10.28 -59.08 9.21
CA SER A 208 -10.11 -60.24 10.10
C SER A 208 -9.24 -61.36 9.51
N CYS A 209 -8.72 -61.23 8.30
CA CYS A 209 -7.67 -62.13 7.80
C CYS A 209 -6.38 -62.02 8.66
N PRO A 210 -5.48 -63.02 8.60
CA PRO A 210 -4.19 -62.96 9.30
C PRO A 210 -3.40 -61.67 8.99
N PRO A 211 -2.54 -61.21 9.91
CA PRO A 211 -1.64 -60.09 9.64
C PRO A 211 -0.67 -60.46 8.51
N LEU A 212 -0.49 -59.55 7.55
CA LEU A 212 0.37 -59.75 6.37
C LEU A 212 1.48 -58.71 6.36
N LEU A 213 2.56 -59.02 5.65
CA LEU A 213 3.54 -58.03 5.20
C LEU A 213 3.22 -57.66 3.74
N THR A 214 3.59 -56.46 3.29
CA THR A 214 3.35 -55.99 1.90
C THR A 214 3.75 -57.04 0.86
N MET A 215 4.94 -57.64 1.01
CA MET A 215 5.46 -58.71 0.14
C MET A 215 4.53 -59.93 0.00
N ASN A 216 3.73 -60.24 1.03
CA ASN A 216 2.89 -61.44 1.09
C ASN A 216 1.44 -61.17 0.65
N LEU A 217 1.07 -59.91 0.39
CA LEU A 217 -0.30 -59.51 0.09
C LEU A 217 -0.79 -60.07 -1.27
N GLU A 218 0.04 -60.05 -2.31
CA GLU A 218 -0.35 -60.54 -3.64
C GLU A 218 -0.59 -62.07 -3.66
N GLY A 219 0.15 -62.82 -2.84
CA GLY A 219 -0.09 -64.24 -2.61
C GLY A 219 -1.43 -64.46 -1.91
N HIS A 220 -1.63 -63.82 -0.75
CA HIS A 220 -2.87 -63.94 0.03
C HIS A 220 -4.13 -63.57 -0.77
N LEU A 221 -4.06 -62.54 -1.63
CA LEU A 221 -5.22 -62.11 -2.42
C LEU A 221 -5.74 -63.18 -3.39
N LYS A 222 -4.87 -64.10 -3.86
CA LYS A 222 -5.25 -65.20 -4.77
C LYS A 222 -5.95 -66.35 -4.06
N GLU A 223 -5.72 -66.50 -2.76
CA GLU A 223 -6.27 -67.56 -1.90
C GLU A 223 -7.38 -67.03 -0.96
N CYS A 224 -7.79 -65.77 -1.10
CA CYS A 224 -8.68 -65.11 -0.16
C CYS A 224 -10.14 -65.58 -0.31
N GLU A 225 -10.71 -66.24 0.70
CA GLU A 225 -12.11 -66.69 0.71
C GLU A 225 -13.16 -65.58 0.97
N HIS A 226 -12.71 -64.32 1.10
CA HIS A 226 -13.55 -63.21 1.56
C HIS A 226 -13.78 -62.11 0.52
N ILE A 227 -13.58 -62.40 -0.76
CA ILE A 227 -13.74 -61.43 -1.86
C ILE A 227 -15.21 -60.99 -1.91
N LYS A 228 -15.43 -59.68 -1.84
CA LYS A 228 -16.75 -59.05 -1.91
C LYS A 228 -17.06 -58.61 -3.32
N CYS A 229 -18.33 -58.66 -3.71
CA CYS A 229 -18.79 -58.06 -4.96
C CYS A 229 -18.38 -56.56 -5.03
N PRO A 230 -17.94 -56.01 -6.19
CA PRO A 230 -17.66 -54.57 -6.33
C PRO A 230 -18.88 -53.70 -6.01
N HIS A 231 -20.09 -54.24 -6.22
CA HIS A 231 -21.36 -53.62 -5.90
C HIS A 231 -21.78 -53.76 -4.43
N SER A 232 -20.90 -54.27 -3.54
CA SER A 232 -21.18 -54.39 -2.10
C SER A 232 -21.43 -53.03 -1.44
N LYS A 233 -20.75 -51.96 -1.90
CA LYS A 233 -21.02 -50.56 -1.54
C LYS A 233 -22.46 -50.10 -1.83
N TYR A 234 -23.17 -50.74 -2.77
CA TYR A 234 -24.57 -50.47 -3.10
C TYR A 234 -25.54 -51.49 -2.49
N GLY A 235 -25.06 -52.38 -1.61
CA GLY A 235 -25.88 -53.39 -0.93
C GLY A 235 -25.89 -54.78 -1.56
N CYS A 236 -24.82 -55.18 -2.27
CA CYS A 236 -24.61 -56.58 -2.63
C CYS A 236 -23.97 -57.35 -1.46
N ALA A 237 -24.67 -58.39 -0.95
CA ALA A 237 -24.26 -59.15 0.22
C ALA A 237 -23.29 -60.32 -0.07
N PHE A 238 -22.78 -60.45 -1.30
CA PHE A 238 -21.91 -61.57 -1.67
C PHE A 238 -20.51 -61.45 -1.05
N ILE A 239 -20.03 -62.59 -0.53
CA ILE A 239 -18.68 -62.85 -0.04
C ILE A 239 -18.30 -64.25 -0.52
N GLY A 240 -17.10 -64.45 -1.08
CA GLY A 240 -16.63 -65.77 -1.49
C GLY A 240 -15.17 -65.80 -1.95
N ASN A 241 -14.71 -66.96 -2.44
CA ASN A 241 -13.39 -67.15 -3.05
C ASN A 241 -13.38 -66.74 -4.54
N GLN A 242 -12.21 -66.77 -5.19
CA GLN A 242 -12.04 -66.30 -6.58
C GLN A 242 -12.97 -67.02 -7.59
N ASP A 243 -13.18 -68.32 -7.44
CA ASP A 243 -14.04 -69.11 -8.34
C ASP A 243 -15.51 -68.73 -8.19
N THR A 244 -16.02 -68.73 -6.94
CA THR A 244 -17.41 -68.34 -6.65
C THR A 244 -17.67 -66.87 -6.96
N TYR A 245 -16.68 -66.00 -6.77
CA TYR A 245 -16.73 -64.59 -7.13
C TYR A 245 -16.95 -64.40 -8.64
N SER A 246 -16.24 -65.15 -9.50
CA SER A 246 -16.41 -65.05 -10.95
C SER A 246 -17.86 -65.35 -11.38
N THR A 247 -18.41 -66.49 -10.93
CA THR A 247 -19.79 -66.90 -11.21
C THR A 247 -20.86 -66.01 -10.57
N HIS A 248 -20.51 -65.27 -9.51
CA HIS A 248 -21.43 -64.31 -8.89
C HIS A 248 -21.59 -63.03 -9.73
N LEU A 249 -20.52 -62.54 -10.38
CA LEU A 249 -20.58 -61.30 -11.17
C LEU A 249 -21.62 -61.38 -12.29
N ASP A 250 -21.62 -62.47 -13.04
CA ASP A 250 -22.57 -62.75 -14.14
C ASP A 250 -24.04 -62.78 -13.70
N LEU A 251 -24.29 -63.03 -12.41
CA LEU A 251 -25.61 -63.14 -11.79
C LEU A 251 -25.96 -61.94 -10.88
N CYS A 252 -25.10 -60.93 -10.79
CA CYS A 252 -25.27 -59.85 -9.84
C CYS A 252 -26.34 -58.85 -10.30
N LYS A 253 -27.37 -58.64 -9.47
CA LYS A 253 -28.49 -57.71 -9.76
C LYS A 253 -28.08 -56.25 -10.02
N PHE A 254 -26.85 -55.87 -9.67
CA PHE A 254 -26.29 -54.53 -9.90
C PHE A 254 -25.48 -54.44 -11.20
N GLU A 255 -25.13 -55.56 -11.82
CA GLU A 255 -24.34 -55.60 -13.07
C GLU A 255 -25.12 -54.95 -14.23
N GLY A 256 -26.44 -55.13 -14.26
CA GLY A 256 -27.35 -54.42 -15.19
C GLY A 256 -27.52 -52.91 -14.91
N LEU A 257 -26.94 -52.37 -13.84
CA LEU A 257 -26.88 -50.94 -13.51
C LEU A 257 -25.46 -50.38 -13.54
N LYS A 258 -24.47 -51.21 -13.91
CA LYS A 258 -23.03 -50.92 -13.85
C LYS A 258 -22.64 -49.64 -14.56
N GLU A 259 -23.11 -49.41 -15.78
CA GLU A 259 -22.77 -48.20 -16.56
C GLU A 259 -23.24 -46.91 -15.87
N PHE A 260 -24.46 -46.89 -15.30
CA PHE A 260 -25.01 -45.74 -14.60
C PHE A 260 -24.31 -45.48 -13.26
N LEU A 261 -24.03 -46.55 -12.50
CA LEU A 261 -23.30 -46.47 -11.24
C LEU A 261 -21.85 -46.02 -11.48
N GLN A 262 -21.18 -46.57 -12.49
CA GLN A 262 -19.83 -46.18 -12.90
C GLN A 262 -19.80 -44.71 -13.33
N GLN A 263 -20.70 -44.26 -14.21
CA GLN A 263 -20.77 -42.85 -14.64
C GLN A 263 -21.03 -41.88 -13.47
N THR A 264 -21.74 -42.33 -12.43
CA THR A 264 -21.99 -41.54 -11.22
C THR A 264 -20.74 -41.45 -10.34
N ASP A 265 -20.07 -42.59 -10.11
CA ASP A 265 -18.80 -42.67 -9.38
C ASP A 265 -17.67 -41.91 -10.09
N ASP A 266 -17.54 -42.05 -11.42
CA ASP A 266 -16.56 -41.35 -12.26
C ASP A 266 -16.70 -39.83 -12.13
N ARG A 267 -17.94 -39.32 -12.18
CA ARG A 267 -18.24 -37.90 -12.03
C ARG A 267 -17.97 -37.40 -10.61
N PHE A 268 -18.21 -38.23 -9.59
CA PHE A 268 -17.85 -37.90 -8.21
C PHE A 268 -16.33 -37.87 -8.03
N HIS A 269 -15.60 -38.81 -8.65
CA HIS A 269 -14.15 -38.86 -8.66
C HIS A 269 -13.52 -37.67 -9.39
N GLU A 270 -14.02 -37.30 -10.58
CA GLU A 270 -13.62 -36.10 -11.32
C GLU A 270 -13.80 -34.83 -10.46
N MET A 271 -14.94 -34.71 -9.78
CA MET A 271 -15.20 -33.61 -8.85
C MET A 271 -14.25 -33.62 -7.65
N GLN A 272 -13.93 -34.79 -7.09
CA GLN A 272 -13.02 -34.92 -5.95
C GLN A 272 -11.55 -34.65 -6.32
N VAL A 273 -11.10 -35.08 -7.50
CA VAL A 273 -9.79 -34.74 -8.08
C VAL A 273 -9.71 -33.24 -8.35
N THR A 274 -10.76 -32.64 -8.93
CA THR A 274 -10.85 -31.20 -9.15
C THR A 274 -10.79 -30.42 -7.83
N LEU A 275 -11.49 -30.89 -6.79
CA LEU A 275 -11.44 -30.27 -5.45
C LEU A 275 -10.03 -30.34 -4.87
N SER A 276 -9.39 -31.51 -4.90
CA SER A 276 -8.02 -31.70 -4.41
C SER A 276 -7.01 -30.83 -5.17
N GLN A 277 -7.15 -30.67 -6.49
CA GLN A 277 -6.34 -29.74 -7.26
C GLN A 277 -6.58 -28.28 -6.83
N LYS A 278 -7.82 -27.88 -6.51
CA LYS A 278 -8.09 -26.53 -6.02
C LYS A 278 -7.55 -26.30 -4.61
N ASP A 279 -7.56 -27.30 -3.74
CA ASP A 279 -6.90 -27.22 -2.43
C ASP A 279 -5.37 -27.10 -2.57
N GLN A 280 -4.75 -27.79 -3.53
CA GLN A 280 -3.33 -27.62 -3.88
C GLN A 280 -3.05 -26.22 -4.44
N ASP A 281 -3.88 -25.70 -5.35
CA ASP A 281 -3.76 -24.33 -5.86
C ASP A 281 -3.85 -23.29 -4.72
N ILE A 282 -4.77 -23.49 -3.78
CA ILE A 282 -4.95 -22.64 -2.59
C ILE A 282 -3.74 -22.72 -1.65
N ALA A 283 -3.19 -23.93 -1.42
CA ALA A 283 -1.98 -24.12 -0.63
C ALA A 283 -0.76 -23.45 -1.27
N PHE A 284 -0.62 -23.55 -2.59
CA PHE A 284 0.42 -22.87 -3.36
C PHE A 284 0.29 -21.34 -3.29
N LEU A 285 -0.92 -20.80 -3.45
CA LEU A 285 -1.20 -19.37 -3.30
C LEU A 285 -0.89 -18.87 -1.87
N ARG A 286 -1.23 -19.64 -0.83
CA ARG A 286 -0.85 -19.35 0.57
C ARG A 286 0.67 -19.35 0.76
N SER A 287 1.39 -20.31 0.15
CA SER A 287 2.85 -20.35 0.19
C SER A 287 3.50 -19.15 -0.52
N MET A 288 2.97 -18.73 -1.68
CA MET A 288 3.43 -17.53 -2.36
C MET A 288 3.15 -16.25 -1.56
N LEU A 289 1.99 -16.16 -0.90
CA LEU A 289 1.65 -15.04 -0.03
C LEU A 289 2.61 -14.94 1.18
N GLY A 290 2.96 -16.08 1.80
CA GLY A 290 3.98 -16.14 2.85
C GLY A 290 5.34 -15.62 2.36
N LYS A 291 5.83 -16.12 1.21
CA LYS A 291 7.09 -15.68 0.58
C LYS A 291 7.08 -14.20 0.15
N LEU A 292 5.90 -13.62 -0.11
CA LEU A 292 5.72 -12.19 -0.35
C LEU A 292 5.79 -11.38 0.95
N SER A 293 5.21 -11.89 2.04
CA SER A 293 5.34 -11.29 3.38
C SER A 293 6.80 -11.30 3.85
N GLU A 294 7.49 -12.44 3.79
CA GLU A 294 8.91 -12.55 4.17
C GLU A 294 9.80 -11.54 3.40
N LYS A 295 9.50 -11.29 2.12
CA LYS A 295 10.19 -10.28 1.31
C LYS A 295 9.85 -8.85 1.70
N LEU A 296 8.63 -8.57 2.17
CA LEU A 296 8.24 -7.27 2.70
C LEU A 296 8.95 -7.01 4.04
N ASP A 297 8.89 -7.95 4.98
CA ASP A 297 9.63 -7.90 6.25
C ASP A 297 11.14 -7.69 6.05
N GLN A 298 11.73 -8.34 5.03
CA GLN A 298 13.15 -8.20 4.71
C GLN A 298 13.47 -6.86 4.04
N LEU A 299 12.55 -6.30 3.23
CA LEU A 299 12.66 -4.95 2.68
C LEU A 299 12.51 -3.87 3.76
N GLU A 300 11.61 -4.06 4.73
CA GLU A 300 11.41 -3.17 5.87
C GLU A 300 12.67 -3.11 6.73
N LYS A 301 13.21 -4.26 7.16
CA LYS A 301 14.48 -4.35 7.90
C LYS A 301 15.68 -3.77 7.11
N ASN A 302 15.66 -3.89 5.78
CA ASN A 302 16.69 -3.27 4.93
C ASN A 302 16.55 -1.73 4.83
N LEU A 303 15.33 -1.20 5.01
CA LEU A 303 15.06 0.23 5.10
C LEU A 303 15.41 0.77 6.49
N GLU A 304 15.07 0.06 7.58
CA GLU A 304 15.47 0.40 8.96
C GLU A 304 16.99 0.55 9.07
N LEU A 305 17.76 -0.48 8.68
CA LEU A 305 19.23 -0.44 8.68
C LEU A 305 19.81 0.69 7.80
N LYS A 306 19.09 1.12 6.76
CA LYS A 306 19.48 2.28 5.94
C LYS A 306 19.13 3.61 6.59
N PHE A 307 18.07 3.68 7.40
CA PHE A 307 17.77 4.87 8.21
C PHE A 307 18.78 5.02 9.35
N ASP A 308 19.16 3.93 10.02
CA ASP A 308 20.21 3.95 11.06
C ASP A 308 21.53 4.46 10.48
N VAL A 309 22.00 3.86 9.37
CA VAL A 309 23.21 4.29 8.66
C VAL A 309 23.08 5.73 8.13
N LEU A 310 21.88 6.20 7.76
CA LEU A 310 21.68 7.60 7.37
C LEU A 310 21.75 8.56 8.56
N ASP A 311 21.30 8.17 9.75
CA ASP A 311 21.38 9.03 10.95
C ASP A 311 22.80 9.01 11.57
N GLU A 312 23.53 7.90 11.49
CA GLU A 312 24.98 7.86 11.74
C GLU A 312 25.75 8.78 10.78
N ASN A 313 25.46 8.71 9.47
CA ASN A 313 26.10 9.62 8.50
C ASN A 313 25.65 11.08 8.68
N GLN A 314 24.41 11.34 9.11
CA GLN A 314 23.90 12.69 9.36
C GLN A 314 24.49 13.31 10.64
N SER A 315 24.62 12.53 11.71
CA SER A 315 25.26 12.96 12.96
C SER A 315 26.75 13.20 12.72
N LYS A 316 27.47 12.27 12.09
CA LYS A 316 28.87 12.45 11.71
C LYS A 316 29.08 13.66 10.80
N LEU A 317 28.30 13.80 9.71
CA LEU A 317 28.37 14.99 8.85
C LEU A 317 28.04 16.28 9.62
N SER A 318 27.19 16.23 10.65
CA SER A 318 26.93 17.38 11.53
C SER A 318 28.10 17.68 12.48
N GLU A 319 28.87 16.68 12.92
CA GLU A 319 30.08 16.86 13.71
C GLU A 319 31.21 17.41 12.83
N ASP A 320 31.47 16.81 11.66
CA ASP A 320 32.40 17.28 10.63
C ASP A 320 32.09 18.74 10.26
N LEU A 321 30.82 19.12 10.09
CA LEU A 321 30.40 20.49 9.78
C LEU A 321 30.48 21.44 11.00
N MET A 322 30.46 20.94 12.24
CA MET A 322 30.75 21.75 13.42
C MET A 322 32.25 21.99 13.60
N GLU A 323 33.08 20.98 13.32
CA GLU A 323 34.53 21.09 13.36
C GLU A 323 35.04 22.02 12.25
N PHE A 324 34.62 21.81 11.00
CA PHE A 324 34.89 22.72 9.89
C PHE A 324 34.41 24.16 10.15
N ARG A 325 33.32 24.36 10.92
CA ARG A 325 32.90 25.70 11.35
C ARG A 325 33.81 26.32 12.41
N ARG A 326 34.44 25.54 13.30
CA ARG A 326 35.47 26.06 14.21
C ARG A 326 36.67 26.52 13.39
N ASP A 327 37.14 25.68 12.47
CA ASP A 327 38.31 26.00 11.63
C ASP A 327 38.05 27.19 10.69
N ALA A 328 36.87 27.26 10.08
CA ALA A 328 36.44 28.42 9.29
C ALA A 328 36.16 29.68 10.13
N SER A 329 35.93 29.56 11.45
CA SER A 329 35.87 30.72 12.35
C SER A 329 37.26 31.22 12.76
N MET A 330 38.28 30.37 12.69
CA MET A 330 39.70 30.73 12.88
C MET A 330 40.29 31.35 11.60
N LEU A 331 39.81 30.92 10.43
CA LEU A 331 40.17 31.44 9.10
C LEU A 331 39.06 32.34 8.56
N ASN A 332 39.13 33.63 8.91
CA ASN A 332 38.11 34.69 8.76
C ASN A 332 37.42 34.80 7.38
N VAL A 333 36.56 33.82 7.04
CA VAL A 333 35.90 33.62 5.74
C VAL A 333 34.40 33.52 5.97
N THR A 334 33.65 34.53 5.49
CA THR A 334 32.19 34.60 5.62
C THR A 334 31.48 33.65 4.66
N TYR A 335 31.47 32.36 5.00
CA TYR A 335 30.70 31.32 4.31
C TYR A 335 29.27 31.27 4.90
N ASP A 336 28.24 31.68 4.15
CA ASP A 336 26.84 31.53 4.58
C ASP A 336 26.49 30.03 4.64
N PRO A 337 26.24 29.46 5.84
CA PRO A 337 25.99 28.04 5.96
C PRO A 337 24.58 27.73 5.42
N GLN A 338 24.53 27.18 4.20
CA GLN A 338 23.32 26.74 3.47
C GLN A 338 22.09 26.64 4.37
N GLN A 339 21.13 27.57 4.21
CA GLN A 339 19.93 27.61 5.06
C GLN A 339 19.22 26.25 5.09
N ILE A 340 19.44 25.50 6.17
CA ILE A 340 18.79 24.23 6.41
C ILE A 340 17.38 24.56 6.86
N PHE A 341 16.41 24.41 5.96
CA PHE A 341 15.02 24.46 6.35
C PHE A 341 14.80 23.34 7.37
N LYS A 342 14.45 23.67 8.62
CA LYS A 342 14.06 22.69 9.65
C LYS A 342 12.58 22.83 9.99
N CYS A 343 12.02 21.84 10.67
CA CYS A 343 10.66 21.88 11.21
C CYS A 343 10.75 22.27 12.69
N LYS A 344 9.95 23.25 13.15
CA LYS A 344 9.95 23.71 14.54
C LYS A 344 8.64 23.40 15.28
N GLY A 345 7.55 23.18 14.55
CA GLY A 345 6.26 22.81 15.12
C GLY A 345 5.33 22.17 14.11
N THR A 346 4.18 21.69 14.59
CA THR A 346 3.09 21.19 13.76
C THR A 346 1.78 21.78 14.29
N PHE A 347 1.02 22.45 13.43
CA PHE A 347 -0.37 22.81 13.71
C PHE A 347 -1.26 21.58 13.47
N VAL A 348 -2.12 21.27 14.44
CA VAL A 348 -3.00 20.11 14.46
C VAL A 348 -4.40 20.58 14.86
N GLY A 349 -5.45 20.04 14.23
CA GLY A 349 -6.85 20.34 14.59
C GLY A 349 -7.84 20.25 13.44
N HIS A 350 -7.39 20.20 12.19
CA HIS A 350 -8.26 19.79 11.07
C HIS A 350 -8.63 18.32 11.19
N GLN A 351 -9.85 17.97 10.75
CA GLN A 351 -10.39 16.61 10.75
C GLN A 351 -10.26 15.92 9.37
N GLY A 352 -9.46 16.51 8.48
CA GLY A 352 -9.15 15.94 7.17
C GLY A 352 -8.05 16.70 6.43
N PRO A 353 -7.55 16.14 5.31
CA PRO A 353 -6.56 16.75 4.42
C PRO A 353 -6.65 18.26 4.25
N VAL A 354 -5.53 18.95 4.50
CA VAL A 354 -5.38 20.38 4.19
C VAL A 354 -5.10 20.53 2.70
N TRP A 355 -5.90 21.30 1.98
CA TRP A 355 -5.78 21.46 0.53
C TRP A 355 -5.21 22.79 0.08
N CYS A 356 -5.30 23.84 0.91
CA CYS A 356 -4.77 25.15 0.59
C CYS A 356 -4.27 25.90 1.83
N LEU A 357 -3.31 26.79 1.61
CA LEU A 357 -2.73 27.69 2.62
C LEU A 357 -2.70 29.11 2.07
N CYS A 358 -3.01 30.12 2.90
CA CYS A 358 -2.84 31.53 2.56
C CYS A 358 -2.34 32.34 3.76
N VAL A 359 -1.43 33.29 3.53
CA VAL A 359 -0.75 34.07 4.57
C VAL A 359 -1.31 35.49 4.62
N TYR A 360 -1.57 36.00 5.82
CA TYR A 360 -1.80 37.41 6.08
C TYR A 360 -0.56 38.02 6.76
N SER A 361 0.35 38.55 5.95
CA SER A 361 1.70 38.95 6.38
C SER A 361 1.75 40.17 7.29
N THR A 362 0.69 40.98 7.36
CA THR A 362 0.55 42.15 8.23
C THR A 362 -0.01 41.79 9.62
N GLY A 363 -0.80 40.72 9.74
CA GLY A 363 -1.33 40.22 11.02
C GLY A 363 -0.65 38.95 11.56
N ASP A 364 0.39 38.45 10.89
CA ASP A 364 1.07 37.17 11.19
C ASP A 364 0.15 35.94 11.26
N LEU A 365 -0.97 35.97 10.52
CA LEU A 365 -1.91 34.85 10.44
C LEU A 365 -1.62 33.94 9.24
N LEU A 366 -1.89 32.65 9.42
CA LEU A 366 -1.99 31.66 8.36
C LEU A 366 -3.40 31.09 8.35
N PHE A 367 -4.01 31.03 7.17
CA PHE A 367 -5.29 30.40 6.91
C PHE A 367 -5.06 29.07 6.21
N SER A 368 -5.67 27.99 6.69
CA SER A 368 -5.64 26.66 6.05
C SER A 368 -7.03 26.15 5.74
N GLY A 369 -7.29 25.76 4.50
CA GLY A 369 -8.56 25.17 4.06
C GLY A 369 -8.44 23.65 3.93
N SER A 370 -9.47 22.91 4.32
CA SER A 370 -9.45 21.45 4.45
C SER A 370 -10.66 20.76 3.81
N SER A 371 -10.57 19.45 3.62
CA SER A 371 -11.70 18.57 3.33
C SER A 371 -12.67 18.38 4.50
N ASP A 372 -12.33 18.85 5.70
CA ASP A 372 -13.30 19.00 6.81
C ASP A 372 -14.28 20.18 6.60
N LYS A 373 -14.22 20.84 5.44
CA LYS A 373 -15.04 21.99 5.01
C LYS A 373 -14.76 23.31 5.75
N THR A 374 -13.84 23.30 6.71
CA THR A 374 -13.50 24.48 7.49
C THR A 374 -12.25 25.20 6.98
N ILE A 375 -12.10 26.46 7.40
CA ILE A 375 -10.83 27.19 7.35
C ILE A 375 -10.35 27.39 8.78
N LYS A 376 -9.10 27.04 9.09
CA LYS A 376 -8.52 27.34 10.41
C LYS A 376 -7.54 28.50 10.31
N VAL A 377 -7.64 29.39 11.29
CA VAL A 377 -6.86 30.62 11.41
C VAL A 377 -5.81 30.40 12.48
N TRP A 378 -4.54 30.38 12.09
CA TRP A 378 -3.41 30.10 12.97
C TRP A 378 -2.60 31.37 13.20
N ASP A 379 -2.27 31.62 14.46
CA ASP A 379 -1.18 32.53 14.81
C ASP A 379 0.16 31.92 14.38
N THR A 380 1.02 32.69 13.69
CA THR A 380 2.35 32.21 13.26
C THR A 380 3.54 32.94 13.90
N CYS A 381 3.32 33.71 14.97
CA CYS A 381 4.38 34.54 15.55
C CYS A 381 4.40 34.59 17.09
N THR A 382 3.23 34.65 17.74
CA THR A 382 3.13 34.85 19.20
C THR A 382 2.71 33.60 19.95
N THR A 383 1.63 32.93 19.52
CA THR A 383 1.01 31.82 20.27
C THR A 383 1.12 30.47 19.57
N TYR A 384 1.36 30.43 18.25
CA TYR A 384 1.45 29.18 17.47
C TYR A 384 0.24 28.25 17.66
N LYS A 385 -0.97 28.83 17.74
CA LYS A 385 -2.24 28.15 18.01
C LYS A 385 -3.33 28.53 17.00
N CYS A 386 -4.35 27.69 16.90
CA CYS A 386 -5.60 28.04 16.22
C CYS A 386 -6.31 29.13 17.01
N GLN A 387 -6.49 30.31 16.40
CA GLN A 387 -7.28 31.41 16.95
C GLN A 387 -8.78 31.22 16.67
N LYS A 388 -9.14 30.68 15.49
CA LYS A 388 -10.53 30.56 15.04
C LYS A 388 -10.68 29.46 13.99
N THR A 389 -11.84 28.80 13.99
CA THR A 389 -12.34 28.04 12.84
C THR A 389 -13.42 28.87 12.14
N LEU A 390 -13.36 28.98 10.81
CA LEU A 390 -14.38 29.58 9.94
C LEU A 390 -15.19 28.47 9.29
N GLU A 391 -16.51 28.59 9.33
CA GLU A 391 -17.47 27.56 8.94
C GLU A 391 -18.54 28.17 8.03
N GLY A 392 -19.04 27.39 7.06
CA GLY A 392 -20.06 27.84 6.11
C GLY A 392 -19.85 27.45 4.64
N HIS A 393 -18.80 26.67 4.33
CA HIS A 393 -18.70 25.90 3.08
C HIS A 393 -19.34 24.52 3.26
N ASP A 394 -19.99 24.02 2.20
CA ASP A 394 -20.61 22.69 2.16
C ASP A 394 -19.69 21.63 1.53
N GLY A 395 -18.58 22.06 0.92
CA GLY A 395 -17.58 21.21 0.28
C GLY A 395 -16.16 21.41 0.82
N ILE A 396 -15.21 20.65 0.25
CA ILE A 396 -13.77 20.78 0.51
C ILE A 396 -13.32 22.21 0.17
N VAL A 397 -12.63 22.90 1.08
CA VAL A 397 -12.02 24.21 0.79
C VAL A 397 -10.71 24.00 0.02
N LEU A 398 -10.77 24.21 -1.29
CA LEU A 398 -9.71 23.92 -2.24
C LEU A 398 -8.77 25.11 -2.50
N ALA A 399 -9.25 26.33 -2.29
CA ALA A 399 -8.49 27.54 -2.59
C ALA A 399 -8.68 28.63 -1.52
N LEU A 400 -7.62 29.37 -1.23
CA LEU A 400 -7.63 30.55 -0.36
C LEU A 400 -6.78 31.67 -0.98
N CYS A 401 -7.29 32.89 -0.98
CA CYS A 401 -6.61 34.07 -1.49
C CYS A 401 -6.96 35.29 -0.64
N ILE A 402 -6.00 36.16 -0.33
CA ILE A 402 -6.21 37.38 0.46
C ILE A 402 -5.90 38.61 -0.37
N GLN A 403 -6.77 39.63 -0.28
CA GLN A 403 -6.46 40.98 -0.73
C GLN A 403 -6.98 42.02 0.28
N GLY A 404 -6.06 42.87 0.76
CA GLY A 404 -6.38 43.87 1.78
C GLY A 404 -6.94 43.21 3.04
N ASN A 405 -8.12 43.65 3.49
CA ASN A 405 -8.81 43.07 4.64
C ASN A 405 -9.76 41.91 4.29
N ARG A 406 -9.73 41.36 3.07
CA ARG A 406 -10.64 40.29 2.64
C ARG A 406 -9.89 39.00 2.35
N LEU A 407 -10.40 37.91 2.91
CA LEU A 407 -10.09 36.54 2.53
C LEU A 407 -11.19 36.05 1.59
N TYR A 408 -10.79 35.38 0.50
CA TYR A 408 -11.65 34.68 -0.43
C TYR A 408 -11.33 33.18 -0.33
N SER A 409 -12.35 32.36 -0.13
CA SER A 409 -12.23 30.90 -0.12
C SER A 409 -13.05 30.27 -1.25
N GLY A 410 -12.44 29.34 -1.98
CA GLY A 410 -13.07 28.59 -3.07
C GLY A 410 -13.19 27.12 -2.70
N SER A 411 -14.32 26.50 -3.06
CA SER A 411 -14.71 25.17 -2.54
C SER A 411 -15.25 24.22 -3.61
N ALA A 412 -15.30 22.94 -3.26
CA ALA A 412 -16.00 21.89 -4.00
C ALA A 412 -17.53 22.07 -4.06
N ASP A 413 -18.12 22.90 -3.20
CA ASP A 413 -19.52 23.35 -3.31
C ASP A 413 -19.76 24.37 -4.45
N CYS A 414 -18.72 24.70 -5.23
CA CYS A 414 -18.73 25.62 -6.37
C CYS A 414 -18.97 27.10 -6.01
N THR A 415 -18.96 27.44 -4.71
CA THR A 415 -19.07 28.82 -4.23
C THR A 415 -17.71 29.49 -4.01
N ILE A 416 -17.73 30.82 -3.93
CA ILE A 416 -16.70 31.62 -3.26
C ILE A 416 -17.33 32.29 -2.05
N ILE A 417 -16.70 32.16 -0.88
CA ILE A 417 -17.07 32.90 0.33
C ILE A 417 -16.05 34.04 0.56
N VAL A 418 -16.57 35.21 0.92
CA VAL A 418 -15.80 36.37 1.34
C VAL A 418 -15.85 36.47 2.85
N TRP A 419 -14.68 36.59 3.48
CA TRP A 419 -14.53 36.80 4.92
C TRP A 419 -13.77 38.09 5.19
N ASP A 420 -14.12 38.76 6.28
CA ASP A 420 -13.37 39.91 6.78
C ASP A 420 -12.23 39.43 7.70
N VAL A 421 -11.01 39.88 7.46
CA VAL A 421 -9.79 39.38 8.11
C VAL A 421 -9.60 39.94 9.53
N GLN A 422 -10.23 41.07 9.88
CA GLN A 422 -10.15 41.65 11.24
C GLN A 422 -11.17 41.00 12.18
N THR A 423 -12.39 40.82 11.72
CA THR A 423 -13.52 40.28 12.51
C THR A 423 -13.66 38.77 12.42
N LEU A 424 -13.01 38.14 11.44
CA LEU A 424 -13.09 36.72 11.11
C LEU A 424 -14.54 36.24 10.88
N GLN A 425 -15.38 37.12 10.31
CA GLN A 425 -16.78 36.86 9.98
C GLN A 425 -17.00 36.68 8.47
N LYS A 426 -18.07 35.95 8.14
CA LYS A 426 -18.55 35.81 6.76
C LYS A 426 -19.23 37.11 6.30
N VAL A 427 -18.76 37.67 5.19
CA VAL A 427 -19.26 38.93 4.59
C VAL A 427 -20.22 38.64 3.44
N ASN A 428 -19.90 37.66 2.59
CA ASN A 428 -20.70 37.34 1.39
C ASN A 428 -20.47 35.89 0.95
N THR A 429 -21.40 35.31 0.19
CA THR A 429 -21.29 33.99 -0.44
C THR A 429 -21.87 34.08 -1.85
N ILE A 430 -21.06 33.77 -2.87
CA ILE A 430 -21.51 33.75 -4.28
C ILE A 430 -21.41 32.33 -4.85
N ARG A 431 -22.39 31.92 -5.66
CA ARG A 431 -22.25 30.75 -6.55
C ARG A 431 -21.38 31.17 -7.72
N ALA A 432 -20.10 30.80 -7.68
CA ALA A 432 -19.11 31.32 -8.62
C ALA A 432 -19.10 30.52 -9.93
N HIS A 433 -19.15 29.19 -9.83
CA HIS A 433 -19.05 28.26 -10.95
C HIS A 433 -20.12 27.16 -10.82
N ASP A 434 -20.24 26.32 -11.86
CA ASP A 434 -21.05 25.09 -11.83
C ASP A 434 -20.20 23.82 -11.61
N ASN A 435 -18.92 24.03 -11.32
CA ASN A 435 -17.92 23.02 -10.97
C ASN A 435 -17.07 23.59 -9.80
N PRO A 436 -16.36 22.74 -9.03
CA PRO A 436 -15.50 23.17 -7.92
C PRO A 436 -14.58 24.35 -8.25
N VAL A 437 -14.42 25.27 -7.30
CA VAL A 437 -13.48 26.39 -7.42
C VAL A 437 -12.11 25.92 -6.94
N CYS A 438 -11.30 25.42 -7.87
CA CYS A 438 -10.05 24.73 -7.55
C CYS A 438 -8.89 25.67 -7.21
N THR A 439 -8.96 26.95 -7.59
CA THR A 439 -7.86 27.89 -7.38
C THR A 439 -8.34 29.35 -7.41
N LEU A 440 -7.70 30.20 -6.62
CA LEU A 440 -7.98 31.63 -6.48
C LEU A 440 -6.66 32.41 -6.47
N VAL A 441 -6.59 33.49 -7.25
CA VAL A 441 -5.52 34.49 -7.13
C VAL A 441 -6.08 35.89 -7.36
N SER A 442 -5.51 36.90 -6.72
CA SER A 442 -5.93 38.30 -6.84
C SER A 442 -4.83 39.16 -7.44
N SER A 443 -5.20 40.15 -8.26
CA SER A 443 -4.27 41.18 -8.75
C SER A 443 -5.04 42.46 -9.05
N HIS A 444 -4.41 43.61 -8.76
CA HIS A 444 -5.02 44.94 -8.92
C HIS A 444 -6.36 45.05 -8.17
N SER A 445 -7.48 45.21 -8.87
CA SER A 445 -8.83 45.25 -8.30
C SER A 445 -9.69 44.05 -8.75
N MET A 446 -9.05 42.91 -9.01
CA MET A 446 -9.70 41.72 -9.57
C MET A 446 -9.32 40.43 -8.82
N LEU A 447 -10.32 39.59 -8.58
CA LEU A 447 -10.16 38.20 -8.16
C LEU A 447 -10.33 37.28 -9.36
N PHE A 448 -9.40 36.35 -9.55
CA PHE A 448 -9.45 35.34 -10.60
C PHE A 448 -9.74 33.97 -9.97
N SER A 449 -10.66 33.21 -10.56
CA SER A 449 -11.14 31.94 -10.02
C SER A 449 -11.14 30.83 -11.08
N GLY A 450 -10.31 29.81 -10.89
CA GLY A 450 -10.18 28.69 -11.81
C GLY A 450 -11.13 27.53 -11.46
N SER A 451 -11.74 26.95 -12.49
CA SER A 451 -12.60 25.77 -12.39
C SER A 451 -12.41 24.87 -13.62
N LEU A 452 -13.39 24.04 -13.98
CA LEU A 452 -13.35 23.20 -15.17
C LEU A 452 -13.45 24.05 -16.46
N LYS A 453 -12.36 24.11 -17.24
CA LYS A 453 -12.26 24.77 -18.56
C LYS A 453 -12.51 26.30 -18.61
N ALA A 454 -12.71 26.94 -17.47
CA ALA A 454 -12.97 28.38 -17.36
C ALA A 454 -12.19 29.03 -16.20
N ILE A 455 -11.87 30.31 -16.37
CA ILE A 455 -11.47 31.21 -15.29
C ILE A 455 -12.44 32.38 -15.26
N LYS A 456 -13.15 32.59 -14.15
CA LYS A 456 -13.99 33.77 -13.97
C LYS A 456 -13.22 34.88 -13.27
N VAL A 457 -13.24 36.07 -13.86
CA VAL A 457 -12.64 37.30 -13.35
C VAL A 457 -13.74 38.12 -12.69
N TRP A 458 -13.58 38.41 -11.41
CA TRP A 458 -14.51 39.19 -10.61
C TRP A 458 -13.90 40.55 -10.30
N ASP A 459 -14.68 41.60 -10.45
CA ASP A 459 -14.40 42.87 -9.79
C ASP A 459 -14.70 42.74 -8.28
N ILE A 460 -13.82 43.35 -7.47
CA ILE A 460 -13.84 43.35 -6.00
C ILE A 460 -13.87 44.78 -5.42
N VAL A 461 -14.06 45.80 -6.25
CA VAL A 461 -14.27 47.18 -5.77
C VAL A 461 -15.68 47.30 -5.16
N GLY A 462 -15.73 47.38 -3.84
CA GLY A 462 -16.96 47.60 -3.07
C GLY A 462 -17.35 46.43 -2.17
N THR A 463 -18.65 46.20 -2.00
CA THR A 463 -19.21 45.15 -1.14
C THR A 463 -19.30 43.80 -1.84
N GLU A 464 -19.81 43.79 -3.07
CA GLU A 464 -20.17 42.60 -3.86
C GLU A 464 -19.06 42.17 -4.84
N LEU A 465 -18.92 40.85 -5.04
CA LEU A 465 -18.15 40.28 -6.16
C LEU A 465 -18.98 40.35 -7.44
N LYS A 466 -18.49 41.05 -8.48
CA LYS A 466 -19.23 41.21 -9.77
C LYS A 466 -18.46 40.57 -10.92
N LEU A 467 -19.11 39.70 -11.68
CA LEU A 467 -18.46 39.03 -12.82
C LEU A 467 -18.11 40.06 -13.90
N LYS A 468 -16.82 40.12 -14.27
CA LYS A 468 -16.24 41.10 -15.20
C LYS A 468 -15.90 40.51 -16.56
N LYS A 469 -15.33 39.31 -16.60
CA LYS A 469 -15.02 38.54 -17.82
C LYS A 469 -14.94 37.05 -17.46
N GLU A 470 -15.22 36.17 -18.42
CA GLU A 470 -14.87 34.76 -18.34
C GLU A 470 -13.78 34.47 -19.38
N LEU A 471 -12.71 33.80 -18.95
CA LEU A 471 -11.57 33.42 -19.79
C LEU A 471 -11.76 31.95 -20.19
N THR A 472 -11.91 31.71 -21.50
CA THR A 472 -12.30 30.42 -22.07
C THR A 472 -11.21 29.84 -22.97
N GLY A 473 -11.44 28.67 -23.57
CA GLY A 473 -10.45 27.98 -24.40
C GLY A 473 -9.36 27.24 -23.62
N LEU A 474 -9.60 26.97 -22.32
CA LEU A 474 -8.82 26.04 -21.52
C LEU A 474 -9.35 24.61 -21.75
N ASN A 475 -8.46 23.63 -21.83
CA ASN A 475 -8.84 22.26 -22.25
C ASN A 475 -9.29 21.35 -21.09
N HIS A 476 -9.02 21.72 -19.83
CA HIS A 476 -9.19 20.88 -18.65
C HIS A 476 -9.47 21.73 -17.39
N TRP A 477 -9.47 21.08 -16.22
CA TRP A 477 -9.47 21.75 -14.92
C TRP A 477 -8.31 22.75 -14.77
N VAL A 478 -8.61 23.96 -14.29
CA VAL A 478 -7.60 24.94 -13.88
C VAL A 478 -7.33 24.76 -12.39
N ARG A 479 -6.18 24.16 -12.06
CA ARG A 479 -5.71 23.99 -10.66
C ARG A 479 -4.54 24.92 -10.33
N ALA A 480 -3.68 25.17 -11.32
CA ALA A 480 -2.61 26.15 -11.20
C ALA A 480 -3.06 27.52 -11.72
N LEU A 481 -2.96 28.55 -10.88
CA LEU A 481 -3.23 29.93 -11.24
C LEU A 481 -2.33 30.86 -10.42
N VAL A 482 -1.58 31.74 -11.08
CA VAL A 482 -0.74 32.75 -10.41
C VAL A 482 -0.73 34.05 -11.22
N ALA A 483 -0.67 35.19 -10.54
CA ALA A 483 -0.63 36.52 -11.15
C ALA A 483 0.69 37.24 -10.81
N SER A 484 1.24 37.95 -11.80
CA SER A 484 2.26 38.97 -11.60
C SER A 484 1.64 40.37 -11.73
N GLN A 485 2.47 41.41 -11.88
CA GLN A 485 1.99 42.76 -12.14
C GLN A 485 1.32 42.90 -13.53
N ASN A 486 1.85 42.22 -14.56
CA ASN A 486 1.36 42.36 -15.94
C ASN A 486 0.60 41.12 -16.44
N HIS A 487 0.90 39.92 -15.92
CA HIS A 487 0.45 38.66 -16.51
C HIS A 487 -0.22 37.72 -15.51
N LEU A 488 -1.33 37.11 -15.93
CA LEU A 488 -1.91 35.93 -15.31
C LEU A 488 -1.34 34.69 -16.00
N TYR A 489 -1.04 33.65 -15.22
CA TYR A 489 -0.56 32.35 -15.71
C TYR A 489 -1.50 31.27 -15.21
N SER A 490 -2.07 30.48 -16.12
CA SER A 490 -3.05 29.43 -15.79
C SER A 490 -2.67 28.09 -16.42
N GLY A 491 -2.58 27.04 -15.60
CA GLY A 491 -2.30 25.68 -16.05
C GLY A 491 -3.57 24.87 -16.23
N SER A 492 -3.66 24.16 -17.35
CA SER A 492 -4.67 23.14 -17.63
C SER A 492 -4.00 21.80 -18.01
N TYR A 493 -4.52 21.02 -18.95
CA TYR A 493 -3.86 19.78 -19.38
C TYR A 493 -2.79 20.10 -20.43
N GLN A 494 -1.54 19.70 -20.16
CA GLN A 494 -0.37 19.88 -21.05
C GLN A 494 -0.14 21.31 -21.55
N THR A 495 -0.69 22.32 -20.87
CA THR A 495 -0.74 23.71 -21.35
C THR A 495 -0.66 24.72 -20.20
N ILE A 496 0.11 25.79 -20.41
CA ILE A 496 0.06 27.01 -19.59
C ILE A 496 -0.33 28.17 -20.50
N LYS A 497 -1.47 28.80 -20.22
CA LYS A 497 -1.86 30.05 -20.88
C LYS A 497 -1.33 31.25 -20.10
N ILE A 498 -0.77 32.21 -20.82
CA ILE A 498 -0.37 33.53 -20.32
C ILE A 498 -1.40 34.55 -20.83
N TRP A 499 -1.89 35.40 -19.94
CA TRP A 499 -2.89 36.43 -20.25
C TRP A 499 -2.38 37.79 -19.76
N ASP A 500 -2.55 38.86 -20.54
CA ASP A 500 -2.30 40.23 -20.04
C ASP A 500 -3.45 40.65 -19.10
N ILE A 501 -3.10 41.21 -17.94
CA ILE A 501 -4.08 41.49 -16.86
C ILE A 501 -5.00 42.68 -17.19
N ARG A 502 -4.62 43.58 -18.10
CA ARG A 502 -5.41 44.78 -18.45
C ARG A 502 -6.50 44.47 -19.49
N SER A 503 -6.10 43.81 -20.57
CA SER A 503 -6.97 43.33 -21.66
C SER A 503 -7.77 42.07 -21.27
N LEU A 504 -7.20 41.26 -20.37
CA LEU A 504 -7.67 39.92 -20.01
C LEU A 504 -7.69 38.97 -21.23
N ASP A 505 -6.78 39.15 -22.18
CA ASP A 505 -6.67 38.35 -23.40
C ASP A 505 -5.44 37.43 -23.37
N CYS A 506 -5.54 36.26 -24.02
CA CYS A 506 -4.50 35.23 -24.02
C CYS A 506 -3.35 35.62 -24.97
N VAL A 507 -2.25 36.13 -24.41
CA VAL A 507 -1.09 36.61 -25.18
C VAL A 507 -0.16 35.48 -25.61
N HIS A 508 -0.11 34.35 -24.89
CA HIS A 508 0.77 33.23 -25.23
C HIS A 508 0.29 31.89 -24.65
N VAL A 509 0.77 30.77 -25.21
CA VAL A 509 0.45 29.41 -24.74
C VAL A 509 1.71 28.53 -24.77
N LEU A 510 2.23 28.18 -23.60
CA LEU A 510 3.30 27.19 -23.45
C LEU A 510 2.69 25.78 -23.50
N GLN A 511 3.37 24.85 -24.15
CA GLN A 511 3.05 23.41 -24.11
C GLN A 511 3.88 22.75 -23.01
N THR A 512 3.32 21.74 -22.34
CA THR A 512 3.99 20.95 -21.29
C THR A 512 3.77 19.46 -21.54
N SER A 513 4.66 18.61 -21.04
CA SER A 513 4.34 17.18 -20.81
C SER A 513 3.77 16.99 -19.39
N GLY A 514 3.66 15.74 -18.91
CA GLY A 514 3.32 15.46 -17.51
C GLY A 514 1.82 15.44 -17.18
N GLY A 515 0.94 15.45 -18.18
CA GLY A 515 -0.51 15.43 -18.00
C GLY A 515 -1.09 16.76 -17.53
N SER A 516 -1.87 16.77 -16.45
CA SER A 516 -2.46 18.01 -15.91
C SER A 516 -1.42 18.83 -15.17
N VAL A 517 -1.35 20.13 -15.44
CA VAL A 517 -0.62 21.08 -14.59
C VAL A 517 -1.41 21.25 -13.29
N TYR A 518 -0.75 21.01 -12.15
CA TYR A 518 -1.34 21.12 -10.81
C TYR A 518 -0.91 22.41 -10.11
N SER A 519 0.33 22.84 -10.30
CA SER A 519 0.90 24.03 -9.68
C SER A 519 1.71 24.85 -10.69
N ILE A 520 1.75 26.18 -10.52
CA ILE A 520 2.64 27.10 -11.23
C ILE A 520 3.22 28.07 -10.20
N ALA A 521 4.51 28.35 -10.32
CA ALA A 521 5.20 29.44 -9.67
C ALA A 521 5.90 30.31 -10.73
N VAL A 522 6.05 31.60 -10.44
CA VAL A 522 6.76 32.55 -11.32
C VAL A 522 7.83 33.26 -10.49
N THR A 523 9.03 33.31 -11.04
CA THR A 523 10.21 34.00 -10.51
C THR A 523 10.52 35.21 -11.39
N ASN A 524 11.58 35.96 -11.09
CA ASN A 524 12.00 37.10 -11.91
C ASN A 524 12.39 36.70 -13.36
N HIS A 525 12.92 35.50 -13.56
CA HIS A 525 13.47 35.04 -14.85
C HIS A 525 12.79 33.78 -15.41
N HIS A 526 12.06 33.02 -14.58
CA HIS A 526 11.51 31.72 -14.97
C HIS A 526 10.04 31.54 -14.60
N ILE A 527 9.32 30.87 -15.50
CA ILE A 527 8.00 30.27 -15.25
C ILE A 527 8.25 28.80 -14.89
N VAL A 528 7.68 28.31 -13.79
CA VAL A 528 7.88 26.93 -13.31
C VAL A 528 6.53 26.27 -13.08
N CYS A 529 6.31 25.04 -13.55
CA CYS A 529 5.08 24.30 -13.27
C CYS A 529 5.29 22.87 -12.79
N GLY A 530 4.46 22.43 -11.84
CA GLY A 530 4.39 21.06 -11.34
C GLY A 530 3.21 20.31 -11.97
N THR A 531 3.46 19.07 -12.38
CA THR A 531 2.54 18.28 -13.20
C THR A 531 2.00 17.03 -12.47
N TYR A 532 1.04 16.34 -13.09
CA TYR A 532 0.47 15.09 -12.59
C TYR A 532 1.50 13.94 -12.60
N GLU A 533 2.24 13.79 -13.70
CA GLU A 533 3.22 12.72 -13.87
C GLU A 533 4.61 13.11 -13.31
N ASN A 534 4.63 13.68 -12.09
CA ASN A 534 5.80 14.05 -11.28
C ASN A 534 6.81 15.08 -11.83
N LEU A 535 6.74 15.46 -13.11
CA LEU A 535 7.66 16.42 -13.71
C LEU A 535 7.45 17.84 -13.18
N ILE A 536 8.55 18.58 -13.02
CA ILE A 536 8.55 20.04 -12.88
C ILE A 536 9.22 20.64 -14.12
N HIS A 537 8.51 21.45 -14.89
CA HIS A 537 9.04 22.10 -16.08
C HIS A 537 9.42 23.57 -15.79
N VAL A 538 10.47 24.05 -16.43
CA VAL A 538 11.01 25.41 -16.28
C VAL A 538 11.19 26.05 -17.66
N TRP A 539 10.55 27.20 -17.87
CA TRP A 539 10.72 28.06 -19.05
C TRP A 539 11.34 29.39 -18.66
N ASP A 540 12.11 29.98 -19.58
CA ASP A 540 12.53 31.37 -19.49
C ASP A 540 11.33 32.31 -19.65
N ILE A 541 11.33 33.44 -18.94
CA ILE A 541 10.22 34.39 -18.93
C ILE A 541 10.24 35.37 -20.10
N GLU A 542 11.36 35.54 -20.80
CA GLU A 542 11.50 36.46 -21.94
C GLU A 542 11.37 35.70 -23.26
N SER A 543 12.20 34.68 -23.51
CA SER A 543 12.19 33.88 -24.74
C SER A 543 11.00 32.93 -24.86
N LYS A 544 10.40 32.56 -23.71
CA LYS A 544 9.36 31.51 -23.56
C LYS A 544 9.83 30.09 -23.88
N GLU A 545 11.12 29.88 -24.11
CA GLU A 545 11.68 28.55 -24.38
C GLU A 545 11.83 27.73 -23.10
N GLN A 546 11.76 26.39 -23.23
CA GLN A 546 11.87 25.49 -22.09
C GLN A 546 13.35 25.25 -21.75
N VAL A 547 13.82 25.85 -20.66
CA VAL A 547 15.22 25.77 -20.20
C VAL A 547 15.53 24.40 -19.60
N ARG A 548 14.59 23.80 -18.84
CA ARG A 548 14.82 22.52 -18.16
C ARG A 548 13.53 21.79 -17.76
N THR A 549 13.68 20.50 -17.46
CA THR A 549 12.76 19.73 -16.62
C THR A 549 13.52 19.27 -15.38
N LEU A 550 13.02 19.60 -14.19
CA LEU A 550 13.53 19.13 -12.91
C LEU A 550 12.81 17.83 -12.55
N THR A 551 13.56 16.77 -12.27
CA THR A 551 13.05 15.41 -12.02
C THR A 551 13.48 14.90 -10.66
N GLY A 552 12.64 14.08 -10.01
CA GLY A 552 12.98 13.43 -8.73
C GLY A 552 11.80 13.23 -7.77
N HIS A 553 10.66 13.86 -8.02
CA HIS A 553 9.41 13.44 -7.38
C HIS A 553 8.93 12.10 -7.97
N VAL A 554 8.13 11.37 -7.19
CA VAL A 554 7.58 10.04 -7.54
C VAL A 554 6.04 10.08 -7.57
N GLY A 555 5.46 11.28 -7.72
CA GLY A 555 4.03 11.50 -7.88
C GLY A 555 3.69 12.98 -8.16
N THR A 556 2.40 13.28 -8.29
CA THR A 556 1.86 14.61 -8.62
C THR A 556 2.47 15.74 -7.78
N VAL A 557 2.95 16.79 -8.45
CA VAL A 557 3.48 17.99 -7.80
C VAL A 557 2.35 18.99 -7.53
N TYR A 558 1.68 18.80 -6.39
CA TYR A 558 0.47 19.52 -5.99
C TYR A 558 0.67 21.02 -5.81
N ALA A 559 1.80 21.45 -5.23
CA ALA A 559 2.05 22.86 -4.95
C ALA A 559 3.50 23.26 -5.25
N LEU A 560 3.68 24.52 -5.66
CA LEU A 560 4.96 25.19 -5.82
C LEU A 560 4.96 26.51 -5.03
N ALA A 561 6.10 26.89 -4.49
CA ALA A 561 6.31 28.20 -3.85
C ALA A 561 7.71 28.74 -4.16
N VAL A 562 7.89 30.06 -4.08
CA VAL A 562 9.17 30.75 -4.34
C VAL A 562 9.65 31.46 -3.08
N ILE A 563 10.95 31.37 -2.80
CA ILE A 563 11.66 32.30 -1.93
C ILE A 563 12.86 32.85 -2.72
N SER A 564 12.83 34.14 -3.04
CA SER A 564 13.95 34.87 -3.62
C SER A 564 14.56 35.80 -2.57
N THR A 565 15.88 35.73 -2.40
CA THR A 565 16.70 36.80 -1.82
C THR A 565 17.36 37.58 -2.97
N PRO A 566 18.12 38.66 -2.73
CA PRO A 566 18.88 39.34 -3.79
C PRO A 566 19.86 38.40 -4.51
N ASP A 567 20.43 37.43 -3.78
CA ASP A 567 21.58 36.64 -4.22
C ASP A 567 21.21 35.21 -4.69
N GLN A 568 20.03 34.69 -4.32
CA GLN A 568 19.60 33.31 -4.63
C GLN A 568 18.08 33.24 -4.83
N THR A 569 17.63 32.46 -5.82
CA THR A 569 16.20 32.08 -5.93
C THR A 569 15.99 30.60 -5.71
N LYS A 570 15.13 30.26 -4.75
CA LYS A 570 14.76 28.88 -4.40
C LYS A 570 13.29 28.63 -4.71
N VAL A 571 13.03 27.52 -5.40
CA VAL A 571 11.68 26.99 -5.62
C VAL A 571 11.47 25.79 -4.70
N PHE A 572 10.30 25.73 -4.08
CA PHE A 572 9.86 24.63 -3.23
C PHE A 572 8.73 23.90 -3.94
N SER A 573 8.82 22.58 -4.04
CA SER A 573 7.76 21.74 -4.56
C SER A 573 7.25 20.79 -3.49
N ALA A 574 5.94 20.54 -3.50
CA ALA A 574 5.24 19.61 -2.63
C ALA A 574 4.53 18.54 -3.47
N SER A 575 4.62 17.27 -3.05
CA SER A 575 4.24 16.14 -3.88
C SER A 575 3.36 15.10 -3.19
N TYR A 576 2.64 14.34 -4.01
CA TYR A 576 1.96 13.10 -3.65
C TYR A 576 2.88 12.12 -2.91
N ASP A 577 4.17 12.08 -3.24
CA ASP A 577 5.18 11.19 -2.62
C ASP A 577 5.54 11.52 -1.15
N ARG A 578 4.85 12.51 -0.53
CA ARG A 578 5.03 12.98 0.86
C ARG A 578 6.28 13.82 1.10
N SER A 579 7.13 14.03 0.10
CA SER A 579 8.28 14.93 0.20
C SER A 579 7.94 16.37 -0.18
N LEU A 580 8.71 17.29 0.40
CA LEU A 580 9.01 18.57 -0.25
C LEU A 580 10.41 18.49 -0.86
N ARG A 581 10.63 19.15 -2.00
CA ARG A 581 11.97 19.36 -2.55
C ARG A 581 12.29 20.84 -2.65
N VAL A 582 13.55 21.18 -2.40
CA VAL A 582 14.10 22.53 -2.49
C VAL A 582 15.01 22.58 -3.71
N TRP A 583 14.66 23.40 -4.69
CA TRP A 583 15.39 23.57 -5.94
C TRP A 583 16.11 24.91 -5.93
N SER A 584 17.41 24.89 -6.21
CA SER A 584 18.16 26.10 -6.53
C SER A 584 17.92 26.46 -7.99
N MET A 585 17.42 27.66 -8.27
CA MET A 585 17.16 28.11 -9.65
C MET A 585 18.43 28.59 -10.36
N ASP A 586 19.49 28.90 -9.61
CA ASP A 586 20.74 29.45 -10.11
C ASP A 586 21.55 28.39 -10.91
N ASN A 587 21.34 27.11 -10.58
CA ASN A 587 21.96 25.94 -11.23
C ASN A 587 20.97 24.78 -11.50
N MET A 588 19.68 24.96 -11.22
CA MET A 588 18.58 24.03 -11.52
C MET A 588 18.75 22.61 -10.92
N ILE A 589 19.20 22.51 -9.67
CA ILE A 589 19.35 21.23 -8.95
C ILE A 589 18.49 21.15 -7.68
N CYS A 590 18.10 19.94 -7.29
CA CYS A 590 17.52 19.67 -5.97
C CYS A 590 18.61 19.76 -4.90
N THR A 591 18.55 20.76 -4.03
CA THR A 591 19.51 20.96 -2.94
C THR A 591 19.13 20.23 -1.66
N GLN A 592 17.83 20.10 -1.36
CA GLN A 592 17.31 19.39 -0.17
C GLN A 592 16.03 18.63 -0.51
N THR A 593 15.81 17.48 0.12
CA THR A 593 14.54 16.75 0.13
C THR A 593 14.08 16.62 1.59
N LEU A 594 12.83 16.98 1.88
CA LEU A 594 12.30 17.10 3.24
C LEU A 594 11.11 16.15 3.41
N LEU A 595 11.32 15.08 4.18
CA LEU A 595 10.28 14.14 4.59
C LEU A 595 9.77 14.56 5.98
N ARG A 596 8.53 15.04 6.07
CA ARG A 596 7.97 15.68 7.30
C ARG A 596 6.50 15.36 7.58
N HIS A 597 5.79 14.97 6.53
CA HIS A 597 4.38 14.62 6.56
C HIS A 597 4.24 13.11 6.37
N GLN A 598 3.24 12.53 7.01
CA GLN A 598 2.93 11.11 6.86
C GLN A 598 2.04 10.84 5.64
N GLY A 599 1.33 11.87 5.17
CA GLY A 599 0.55 11.89 3.93
C GLY A 599 1.13 12.84 2.88
N SER A 600 0.57 12.78 1.67
CA SER A 600 0.94 13.63 0.53
C SER A 600 0.92 15.12 0.88
N VAL A 601 1.92 15.88 0.44
CA VAL A 601 2.00 17.32 0.68
C VAL A 601 1.28 18.05 -0.44
N THR A 602 0.25 18.81 -0.08
CA THR A 602 -0.80 19.31 -0.98
C THR A 602 -0.78 20.83 -1.12
N ALA A 603 -0.30 21.54 -0.10
CA ALA A 603 -0.28 23.00 -0.07
C ALA A 603 1.04 23.55 0.46
N LEU A 604 1.47 24.69 -0.09
CA LEU A 604 2.63 25.47 0.38
C LEU A 604 2.23 26.94 0.54
N ALA A 605 2.82 27.63 1.51
CA ALA A 605 2.74 29.09 1.63
C ALA A 605 4.04 29.68 2.21
N VAL A 606 4.35 30.93 1.85
CA VAL A 606 5.58 31.63 2.27
C VAL A 606 5.23 32.91 3.02
N SER A 607 5.90 33.15 4.16
CA SER A 607 5.77 34.38 4.96
C SER A 607 7.11 34.81 5.54
N ARG A 608 7.67 35.95 5.10
CA ARG A 608 8.95 36.50 5.62
C ARG A 608 10.09 35.45 5.58
N GLY A 609 10.25 34.76 4.45
CA GLY A 609 11.24 33.67 4.27
C GLY A 609 10.88 32.32 4.92
N ARG A 610 9.77 32.23 5.67
CA ARG A 610 9.28 31.01 6.32
C ARG A 610 8.36 30.23 5.37
N LEU A 611 8.68 28.95 5.09
CA LEU A 611 7.83 28.03 4.31
C LEU A 611 6.93 27.19 5.22
N PHE A 612 5.62 27.30 5.05
CA PHE A 612 4.60 26.44 5.67
C PHE A 612 4.13 25.39 4.67
N SER A 613 3.79 24.18 5.14
CA SER A 613 3.28 23.10 4.29
C SER A 613 2.09 22.38 4.92
N GLY A 614 1.04 22.17 4.12
CA GLY A 614 -0.17 21.42 4.48
C GLY A 614 -0.25 20.11 3.71
N ALA A 615 -0.87 19.08 4.31
CA ALA A 615 -0.88 17.74 3.75
C ALA A 615 -2.17 16.95 4.02
N VAL A 616 -2.23 15.77 3.40
CA VAL A 616 -3.25 14.73 3.60
C VAL A 616 -3.26 14.18 5.04
N ASP A 617 -2.17 14.32 5.80
CA ASP A 617 -2.13 13.94 7.24
C ASP A 617 -2.90 14.91 8.17
N SER A 618 -3.68 15.84 7.61
CA SER A 618 -4.49 16.84 8.34
C SER A 618 -3.67 17.82 9.19
N THR A 619 -2.34 17.88 9.01
CA THR A 619 -1.46 18.80 9.72
C THR A 619 -0.90 19.91 8.83
N VAL A 620 -0.45 21.00 9.45
CA VAL A 620 0.38 22.02 8.81
C VAL A 620 1.72 22.11 9.53
N LYS A 621 2.84 21.93 8.81
CA LYS A 621 4.19 22.00 9.40
C LYS A 621 4.66 23.44 9.46
N VAL A 622 5.23 23.80 10.61
CA VAL A 622 5.74 25.14 10.91
C VAL A 622 7.27 25.13 10.79
N PRO A 623 7.86 26.01 9.96
CA PRO A 623 9.30 26.04 9.75
C PRO A 623 10.05 26.61 10.96
N SER A 624 11.34 26.29 11.06
CA SER A 624 12.27 27.05 11.89
C SER A 624 12.38 28.49 11.41
N THR A 625 12.20 29.44 12.34
CA THR A 625 12.72 30.80 12.19
C THR A 625 14.24 30.72 12.05
N VAL A 626 14.75 30.89 10.82
CA VAL A 626 16.15 31.26 10.59
C VAL A 626 16.37 32.61 11.28
N TYR A 627 17.52 32.79 11.93
CA TYR A 627 17.83 34.04 12.62
C TYR A 627 17.74 35.22 11.66
N GLN A 628 17.08 36.30 12.07
CA GLN A 628 17.30 37.59 11.43
C GLN A 628 18.74 37.98 11.70
N LEU A 629 19.53 38.19 10.65
CA LEU A 629 20.77 38.96 10.73
C LEU A 629 20.40 40.43 10.93
N THR A 630 20.05 40.78 12.17
CA THR A 630 19.90 42.17 12.60
C THR A 630 21.29 42.79 12.65
N ASN A 631 21.70 43.47 11.57
CA ASN A 631 22.90 44.30 11.56
C ASN A 631 22.79 45.37 12.66
N PRO A 632 23.62 45.34 13.73
CA PRO A 632 23.52 46.28 14.83
C PRO A 632 24.42 47.50 14.57
N LEU A 633 24.33 48.08 13.37
CA LEU A 633 25.22 49.15 12.90
C LEU A 633 24.47 50.26 12.15
N GLN A 634 23.58 50.97 12.87
CA GLN A 634 23.20 52.33 12.49
C GLN A 634 22.73 53.16 13.71
N SER A 635 23.62 53.30 14.72
CA SER A 635 23.41 54.19 15.87
C SER A 635 24.72 54.65 16.53
N ILE A 636 25.62 55.26 15.77
CA ILE A 636 26.66 56.20 16.25
C ILE A 636 26.70 57.36 15.23
N SER A 637 26.78 58.59 15.76
CA SER A 637 26.81 59.90 15.06
C SER A 637 25.74 60.10 13.99
#